data_AF-A0A0C2EME4-F1
#
_entry.id   AF-A0A0C2EME4-F1
#
_cell.length_a   1.000
_cell.length_b   1.000
_cell.length_c   1.000
_cell.angle_alpha   90.00
_cell.angle_beta   90.00
_cell.angle_gamma   90.00
#
_symmetry.space_group_name_H-M   'P 1'
#
loop_
_entity.id
_entity.type
_entity.pdbx_description
1 polymer ?
#
loop_
_entity_poly.entity_id
_entity_poly.type
_entity_poly.pdbx_seq_one_letter_code
_entity_poly.pdbx_strand_id
1 'polypeptide(L)'
;MDGIVIRAAREADMPQIERIIRHYILTTVLTFHEEPQPRESYVASYRAVQAAGLPYLVAVRADDHDAVVGYTSAMGFRAARSAYRFTSELTLFCDHSYTGRGIGSRLLRALLDVLAAPETFLTQYGGRYPDGVQPRRIRHLIAVMAVNDEGKRNGMRSRRFTKVSVLCW
;
A
#
# COMPACT_ATOMS: atom_id res chain seq x y z
N MET A 1 -16.53 -5.68 -13.94
CA MET A 1 -15.42 -5.48 -12.96
C MET A 1 -15.65 -6.40 -11.76
N ASP A 2 -16.36 -7.50 -12.00
CA ASP A 2 -16.81 -8.45 -11.01
C ASP A 2 -15.64 -9.36 -10.64
N GLY A 3 -15.56 -9.76 -9.37
CA GLY A 3 -14.50 -10.64 -8.88
C GLY A 3 -13.32 -9.94 -8.20
N ILE A 4 -13.16 -8.61 -8.27
CA ILE A 4 -12.10 -7.92 -7.51
C ILE A 4 -12.54 -7.67 -6.06
N VAL A 5 -11.86 -8.29 -5.11
CA VAL A 5 -12.08 -8.16 -3.67
C VAL A 5 -10.85 -7.55 -3.01
N ILE A 6 -11.04 -6.67 -2.02
CA ILE A 6 -9.94 -6.15 -1.18
C ILE A 6 -9.97 -6.86 0.15
N ARG A 7 -8.82 -7.37 0.58
CA ARG A 7 -8.64 -8.03 1.88
C ARG A 7 -7.28 -7.71 2.48
N ALA A 8 -7.10 -8.04 3.74
CA ALA A 8 -5.79 -8.06 4.38
C ALA A 8 -4.85 -9.03 3.65
N ALA A 9 -3.60 -8.60 3.52
CA ALA A 9 -2.54 -9.43 2.97
C ALA A 9 -2.16 -10.54 3.96
N ARG A 10 -1.82 -11.69 3.41
CA ARG A 10 -1.26 -12.86 4.09
C ARG A 10 0.20 -13.00 3.68
N GLU A 11 1.01 -13.65 4.51
CA GLU A 11 2.40 -13.94 4.15
C GLU A 11 2.51 -14.74 2.84
N ALA A 12 1.53 -15.62 2.56
CA ALA A 12 1.44 -16.36 1.30
C ALA A 12 1.21 -15.49 0.04
N ASP A 13 0.80 -14.22 0.20
CA ASP A 13 0.65 -13.29 -0.92
C ASP A 13 1.99 -12.66 -1.34
N MET A 14 3.03 -12.74 -0.49
CA MET A 14 4.32 -12.07 -0.72
C MET A 14 4.99 -12.43 -2.06
N PRO A 15 4.97 -13.69 -2.53
CA PRO A 15 5.49 -14.02 -3.85
C PRO A 15 4.81 -13.26 -5.00
N GLN A 16 3.50 -13.02 -4.90
CA GLN A 16 2.76 -12.28 -5.94
C GLN A 16 3.00 -10.77 -5.84
N ILE A 17 3.11 -10.25 -4.62
CA ILE A 17 3.48 -8.84 -4.37
C ILE A 17 4.88 -8.54 -4.90
N GLU A 18 5.85 -9.41 -4.61
CA GLU A 18 7.22 -9.35 -5.16
C GLU A 18 7.18 -9.29 -6.68
N ARG A 19 6.42 -10.18 -7.33
CA ARG A 19 6.28 -10.16 -8.79
C ARG A 19 5.79 -8.82 -9.32
N ILE A 20 4.82 -8.20 -8.66
CA ILE A 20 4.28 -6.88 -9.04
C ILE A 20 5.35 -5.81 -8.90
N ILE A 21 5.97 -5.65 -7.72
CA ILE A 21 6.94 -4.58 -7.49
C ILE A 21 8.22 -4.77 -8.28
N ARG A 22 8.66 -6.03 -8.48
CA ARG A 22 9.82 -6.36 -9.30
C ARG A 22 9.67 -5.87 -10.74
N HIS A 23 8.47 -5.93 -11.32
CA HIS A 23 8.22 -5.32 -12.62
C HIS A 23 8.56 -3.83 -12.59
N TYR A 24 8.02 -3.09 -11.62
CA TYR A 24 8.26 -1.63 -11.53
C TYR A 24 9.71 -1.26 -11.22
N ILE A 25 10.42 -2.08 -10.43
CA ILE A 25 11.86 -1.92 -10.19
C ILE A 25 12.63 -2.00 -11.50
N LEU A 26 12.33 -3.01 -12.33
CA LEU A 26 13.10 -3.29 -13.54
C LEU A 26 12.71 -2.42 -14.74
N THR A 27 11.49 -1.90 -14.78
CA THR A 27 10.93 -1.25 -15.99
C THR A 27 10.60 0.23 -15.81
N THR A 28 10.72 0.79 -14.61
CA THR A 28 10.30 2.17 -14.33
C THR A 28 11.19 2.87 -13.31
N VAL A 29 11.03 4.19 -13.20
CA VAL A 29 11.64 5.02 -12.14
C VAL A 29 10.69 5.27 -10.96
N LEU A 30 9.57 4.53 -10.87
CA LEU A 30 8.54 4.75 -9.84
C LEU A 30 8.96 4.32 -8.43
N THR A 31 10.06 3.59 -8.35
CA THR A 31 10.69 3.13 -7.12
C THR A 31 12.14 3.56 -7.12
N PHE A 32 12.71 3.76 -5.93
CA PHE A 32 14.12 4.07 -5.75
C PHE A 32 14.96 2.82 -5.46
N HIS A 33 14.40 1.64 -5.71
CA HIS A 33 15.20 0.42 -5.83
C HIS A 33 15.72 0.31 -7.25
N GLU A 34 17.04 0.21 -7.39
CA GLU A 34 17.70 -0.03 -8.69
C GLU A 34 17.75 -1.52 -9.02
N GLU A 35 17.78 -2.38 -8.00
CA GLU A 35 17.81 -3.84 -8.14
C GLU A 35 16.69 -4.51 -7.33
N PRO A 36 16.11 -5.64 -7.83
CA PRO A 36 15.16 -6.42 -7.06
C PRO A 36 15.74 -6.89 -5.73
N GLN A 37 14.97 -6.73 -4.66
CA GLN A 37 15.40 -7.21 -3.34
C GLN A 37 15.26 -8.73 -3.22
N PRO A 38 15.99 -9.36 -2.29
CA PRO A 38 15.77 -10.75 -1.93
C PRO A 38 14.32 -11.02 -1.48
N ARG A 39 13.83 -12.25 -1.67
CA ARG A 39 12.45 -12.65 -1.37
C ARG A 39 12.10 -12.42 0.11
N GLU A 40 13.04 -12.69 1.00
CA GLU A 40 12.94 -12.51 2.44
C GLU A 40 12.67 -11.06 2.85
N SER A 41 13.12 -10.07 2.06
CA SER A 41 12.91 -8.65 2.36
C SER A 41 11.43 -8.26 2.29
N TYR A 42 10.67 -8.86 1.38
CA TYR A 42 9.23 -8.59 1.26
C TYR A 42 8.45 -9.16 2.45
N VAL A 43 8.81 -10.36 2.90
CA VAL A 43 8.25 -10.98 4.11
C VAL A 43 8.63 -10.16 5.34
N ALA A 44 9.89 -9.71 5.44
CA ALA A 44 10.35 -8.87 6.53
C ALA A 44 9.60 -7.52 6.57
N SER A 45 9.39 -6.88 5.42
CA SER A 45 8.59 -5.65 5.29
C SER A 45 7.14 -5.87 5.74
N TYR A 46 6.49 -6.95 5.29
CA TYR A 46 5.15 -7.32 5.73
C TYR A 46 5.06 -7.49 7.25
N ARG A 47 6.01 -8.23 7.85
CA ARG A 47 6.07 -8.43 9.30
C ARG A 47 6.34 -7.13 10.06
N ALA A 48 7.19 -6.25 9.54
CA ALA A 48 7.45 -4.94 10.14
C ALA A 48 6.19 -4.04 10.15
N VAL A 49 5.41 -4.05 9.06
CA VAL A 49 4.11 -3.36 8.99
C VAL A 49 3.13 -3.90 10.04
N GLN A 50 3.04 -5.23 10.15
CA GLN A 50 2.20 -5.90 11.15
C GLN A 50 2.62 -5.55 12.59
N ALA A 51 3.91 -5.61 12.90
CA ALA A 51 4.47 -5.28 14.21
C ALA A 51 4.24 -3.81 14.60
N ALA A 52 4.17 -2.92 13.61
CA ALA A 52 3.85 -1.51 13.82
C ALA A 52 2.34 -1.23 14.02
N GLY A 53 1.48 -2.25 13.91
CA GLY A 53 0.02 -2.08 13.97
C GLY A 53 -0.54 -1.35 12.76
N LEU A 54 0.11 -1.45 11.60
CA LEU A 54 -0.26 -0.79 10.36
C LEU A 54 -0.84 -1.77 9.34
N PRO A 55 -1.70 -1.30 8.41
CA PRO A 55 -2.34 -2.17 7.44
C PRO A 55 -1.44 -2.57 6.26
N TYR A 56 -1.65 -3.80 5.80
CA TYR A 56 -1.20 -4.31 4.51
C TYR A 56 -2.41 -4.93 3.81
N LEU A 57 -2.78 -4.40 2.65
CA LEU A 57 -3.99 -4.79 1.90
C LEU A 57 -3.61 -5.25 0.49
N VAL A 58 -4.35 -6.22 -0.02
CA VAL A 58 -4.26 -6.71 -1.40
C VAL A 58 -5.60 -6.59 -2.10
N ALA A 59 -5.57 -6.35 -3.40
CA ALA A 59 -6.69 -6.54 -4.31
C ALA A 59 -6.49 -7.87 -5.02
N VAL A 60 -7.45 -8.77 -4.86
CA VAL A 60 -7.41 -10.12 -5.41
C VAL A 60 -8.55 -10.35 -6.39
N ARG A 61 -8.30 -11.20 -7.38
CA ARG A 61 -9.34 -11.78 -8.23
C ARG A 61 -9.88 -13.05 -7.60
N ALA A 62 -11.07 -12.96 -7.03
CA ALA A 62 -11.75 -14.10 -6.40
C ALA A 62 -12.14 -15.20 -7.41
N ASP A 63 -12.26 -14.84 -8.69
CA ASP A 63 -12.56 -15.74 -9.80
C ASP A 63 -11.33 -16.48 -10.35
N ASP A 64 -10.13 -16.15 -9.86
CA ASP A 64 -8.85 -16.66 -10.39
C ASP A 64 -7.89 -16.97 -9.25
N HIS A 65 -8.23 -18.00 -8.46
CA HIS A 65 -7.39 -18.53 -7.39
C HIS A 65 -6.83 -17.47 -6.42
N ASP A 66 -7.60 -16.41 -6.13
CA ASP A 66 -7.17 -15.25 -5.34
C ASP A 66 -5.90 -14.56 -5.87
N ALA A 67 -5.73 -14.51 -7.19
CA ALA A 67 -4.61 -13.85 -7.84
C ALA A 67 -4.52 -12.38 -7.41
N VAL A 68 -3.37 -12.00 -6.85
CA VAL A 68 -3.11 -10.62 -6.40
C VAL A 68 -2.84 -9.76 -7.63
N VAL A 69 -3.69 -8.75 -7.82
CA VAL A 69 -3.62 -7.80 -8.95
C VAL A 69 -3.28 -6.37 -8.50
N GLY A 70 -2.99 -6.19 -7.21
CA GLY A 70 -2.50 -4.96 -6.64
C GLY A 70 -2.38 -5.06 -5.12
N TYR A 71 -1.58 -4.18 -4.53
CA TYR A 71 -1.39 -4.13 -3.09
C TYR A 71 -1.15 -2.71 -2.62
N THR A 72 -1.35 -2.49 -1.33
CA THR A 72 -0.98 -1.26 -0.66
C THR A 72 -0.62 -1.51 0.79
N SER A 73 0.31 -0.73 1.33
CA SER A 73 0.67 -0.76 2.73
C SER A 73 0.97 0.65 3.24
N ALA A 74 0.99 0.78 4.57
CA ALA A 74 1.46 1.96 5.26
C ALA A 74 2.63 1.58 6.18
N MET A 75 3.69 2.39 6.19
CA MET A 75 4.83 2.23 7.10
C MET A 75 5.00 3.48 7.97
N GLY A 76 5.60 3.33 9.15
CA GLY A 76 5.88 4.47 10.02
C GLY A 76 6.89 5.42 9.38
N PHE A 77 6.60 6.73 9.39
CA PHE A 77 7.49 7.73 8.81
C PHE A 77 8.46 8.28 9.86
N ARG A 78 9.78 8.21 9.61
CA ARG A 78 10.84 8.80 10.47
C ARG A 78 10.65 8.50 11.97
N ALA A 79 10.49 7.22 12.31
CA ALA A 79 10.11 6.75 13.65
C ALA A 79 11.01 7.22 14.81
N ALA A 80 12.27 7.57 14.54
CA ALA A 80 13.19 8.15 15.52
C ALA A 80 12.69 9.47 16.15
N ARG A 81 11.76 10.18 15.49
CA ARG A 81 11.14 11.40 16.03
C ARG A 81 9.71 11.10 16.45
N SER A 82 9.46 11.04 17.75
CA SER A 82 8.16 10.63 18.34
C SER A 82 6.95 11.44 17.87
N ALA A 83 7.13 12.67 17.39
CA ALA A 83 6.08 13.49 16.81
C ALA A 83 5.47 12.87 15.52
N TYR A 84 6.24 12.10 14.75
CA TYR A 84 5.75 11.42 13.55
C TYR A 84 4.97 10.13 13.82
N ARG A 85 4.70 9.79 15.09
CA ARG A 85 3.93 8.58 15.45
C ARG A 85 2.50 8.51 14.89
N PHE A 86 1.99 9.61 14.33
CA PHE A 86 0.69 9.71 13.65
C PHE A 86 0.83 9.96 12.14
N THR A 87 2.04 9.76 11.61
CA THR A 87 2.38 9.94 10.20
C THR A 87 2.86 8.62 9.63
N SER A 88 2.29 8.24 8.51
CA SER A 88 2.72 7.06 7.76
C SER A 88 3.06 7.41 6.32
N GLU A 89 3.87 6.57 5.71
CA GLU A 89 4.20 6.61 4.30
C GLU A 89 3.47 5.51 3.53
N LEU A 90 2.89 5.87 2.39
CA LEU A 90 2.12 5.00 1.50
C LEU A 90 3.03 4.23 0.55
N THR A 91 2.78 2.94 0.39
CA THR A 91 3.18 2.16 -0.79
C THR A 91 1.93 1.67 -1.50
N LEU A 92 1.85 1.81 -2.83
CA LEU A 92 0.72 1.31 -3.62
C LEU A 92 1.15 0.99 -5.05
N PHE A 93 0.94 -0.26 -5.46
CA PHE A 93 1.17 -0.70 -6.83
C PHE A 93 0.04 -1.62 -7.30
N CYS A 94 -0.28 -1.56 -8.59
CA CYS A 94 -1.19 -2.50 -9.25
C CYS A 94 -0.37 -3.38 -10.19
N ASP A 95 -0.82 -4.59 -10.46
CA ASP A 95 -0.23 -5.39 -11.53
C ASP A 95 -0.30 -4.62 -12.86
N HIS A 96 0.78 -4.60 -13.63
CA HIS A 96 0.89 -3.81 -14.86
C HIS A 96 -0.20 -4.18 -15.88
N SER A 97 -0.63 -5.44 -15.91
CA SER A 97 -1.70 -5.97 -16.78
C SER A 97 -3.10 -5.52 -16.37
N TYR A 98 -3.25 -4.99 -15.15
CA TYR A 98 -4.52 -4.60 -14.54
C TYR A 98 -4.63 -3.08 -14.29
N THR A 99 -3.68 -2.31 -14.81
CA THR A 99 -3.68 -0.84 -14.70
C THR A 99 -4.91 -0.21 -15.38
N GLY A 100 -5.28 0.99 -14.94
CA GLY A 100 -6.41 1.74 -15.52
C GLY A 100 -7.81 1.27 -15.12
N ARG A 101 -7.95 0.16 -14.39
CA ARG A 101 -9.23 -0.45 -13.99
C ARG A 101 -9.79 0.01 -12.62
N GLY A 102 -9.27 1.11 -12.07
CA GLY A 102 -9.74 1.66 -10.79
C GLY A 102 -9.28 0.92 -9.52
N ILE A 103 -8.50 -0.17 -9.65
CA ILE A 103 -7.98 -0.97 -8.54
C ILE A 103 -7.20 -0.11 -7.53
N GLY A 104 -6.26 0.71 -8.00
CA GLY A 104 -5.47 1.59 -7.12
C GLY A 104 -6.33 2.59 -6.33
N SER A 105 -7.42 3.12 -6.92
CA SER A 105 -8.33 3.99 -6.18
C SER A 105 -9.10 3.25 -5.09
N ARG A 106 -9.49 2.00 -5.34
CA ARG A 106 -10.15 1.16 -4.33
C ARG A 106 -9.19 0.78 -3.20
N LEU A 107 -7.95 0.43 -3.52
CA LEU A 107 -6.88 0.14 -2.55
C LEU A 107 -6.57 1.37 -1.69
N LEU A 108 -6.39 2.54 -2.29
CA LEU A 108 -6.12 3.77 -1.55
C LEU A 108 -7.26 4.13 -0.61
N ARG A 109 -8.52 3.99 -1.07
CA ARG A 109 -9.69 4.24 -0.21
C ARG A 109 -9.71 3.28 0.97
N ALA A 110 -9.53 1.99 0.73
CA ALA A 110 -9.48 0.98 1.77
C ALA A 110 -8.37 1.25 2.79
N LEU A 111 -7.19 1.66 2.32
CA LEU A 111 -6.10 2.05 3.20
C LEU A 111 -6.48 3.25 4.07
N LEU A 112 -7.04 4.31 3.48
CA LEU A 112 -7.44 5.52 4.21
C LEU A 112 -8.52 5.20 5.26
N ASP A 113 -9.48 4.34 4.94
CA ASP A 113 -10.51 3.89 5.87
C ASP A 113 -9.87 3.22 7.10
N VAL A 114 -8.92 2.29 6.87
CA VAL A 114 -8.19 1.62 7.96
C VAL A 114 -7.30 2.56 8.75
N LEU A 115 -6.58 3.46 8.09
CA LEU A 115 -5.72 4.43 8.78
C LEU A 115 -6.53 5.41 9.65
N ALA A 116 -7.76 5.74 9.26
CA ALA A 116 -8.66 6.58 10.03
C ALA A 116 -9.35 5.84 11.17
N ALA A 117 -9.70 4.57 10.97
CA ALA A 117 -10.44 3.72 11.89
C ALA A 117 -9.83 2.29 11.86
N PRO A 118 -8.76 2.01 12.64
CA PRO A 118 -8.01 0.75 12.55
C PRO A 118 -8.84 -0.52 12.79
N GLU A 119 -9.93 -0.42 13.53
CA GLU A 119 -10.91 -1.50 13.73
C GLU A 119 -11.52 -2.02 12.42
N THR A 120 -11.59 -1.19 11.37
CA THR A 120 -12.09 -1.60 10.05
C THR A 120 -11.16 -2.61 9.37
N PHE A 121 -9.87 -2.63 9.74
CA PHE A 121 -8.95 -3.68 9.28
C PHE A 121 -9.46 -5.06 9.66
N LEU A 122 -9.96 -5.19 10.89
CA LEU A 122 -10.47 -6.43 11.46
C LEU A 122 -11.84 -6.79 10.89
N THR A 123 -12.76 -5.82 10.89
CA THR A 123 -14.18 -6.08 10.61
C THR A 123 -14.52 -6.10 9.12
N GLN A 124 -13.84 -5.30 8.30
CA GLN A 124 -14.17 -5.12 6.90
C GLN A 124 -13.19 -5.84 5.96
N TYR A 125 -11.90 -5.86 6.32
CA TYR A 125 -10.84 -6.40 5.46
C TYR A 125 -10.31 -7.75 5.92
N GLY A 126 -10.83 -8.30 7.03
CA GLY A 126 -10.43 -9.62 7.55
C GLY A 126 -8.98 -9.68 8.04
N GLY A 127 -8.41 -8.53 8.39
CA GLY A 127 -7.08 -8.40 8.94
C GLY A 127 -7.00 -8.81 10.40
N ARG A 128 -5.76 -8.91 10.88
CA ARG A 128 -5.43 -9.18 12.28
C ARG A 128 -4.21 -8.37 12.66
N TYR A 129 -4.17 -7.90 13.91
CA TYR A 129 -2.98 -7.35 14.53
C TYR A 129 -2.35 -8.42 15.42
N PRO A 130 -1.01 -8.48 15.51
CA PRO A 130 -0.35 -9.38 16.45
C PRO A 130 -0.75 -9.09 17.90
N ASP A 131 -0.65 -10.10 18.76
CA ASP A 131 -0.97 -9.96 20.19
C ASP A 131 -0.12 -8.86 20.84
N GLY A 132 -0.76 -8.03 21.67
CA GLY A 132 -0.11 -6.89 22.34
C GLY A 132 0.16 -5.68 21.45
N VAL A 133 -0.03 -5.77 20.13
CA VAL A 133 0.10 -4.62 19.22
C VAL A 133 -1.19 -3.82 19.22
N GLN A 134 -1.09 -2.57 19.69
CA GLN A 134 -2.21 -1.63 19.70
C GLN A 134 -2.17 -0.78 18.42
N PRO A 135 -3.10 -0.98 17.47
CA PRO A 135 -3.16 -0.15 16.29
C PRO A 135 -3.58 1.27 16.67
N ARG A 136 -3.17 2.24 15.86
CA ARG A 136 -3.45 3.65 16.11
C ARG A 136 -3.96 4.34 14.87
N ARG A 137 -4.83 5.32 15.07
CA ARG A 137 -5.23 6.22 14.00
C ARG A 137 -4.03 7.00 13.49
N ILE A 138 -3.88 7.03 12.17
CA ILE A 138 -2.89 7.84 11.47
C ILE A 138 -3.59 9.11 10.97
N ARG A 139 -2.96 10.27 11.22
CA ARG A 139 -3.50 11.59 10.87
C ARG A 139 -2.92 12.17 9.60
N HIS A 140 -1.72 11.72 9.24
CA HIS A 140 -1.01 12.20 8.06
C HIS A 140 -0.51 11.01 7.25
N LEU A 141 -0.89 10.97 5.96
CA LEU A 141 -0.35 10.02 5.00
C LEU A 141 0.53 10.78 4.02
N ILE A 142 1.79 10.40 3.95
CA ILE A 142 2.76 10.90 2.98
C ILE A 142 2.86 9.88 1.85
N ALA A 143 2.97 10.36 0.61
CA ALA A 143 3.29 9.53 -0.53
C ALA A 143 4.45 10.18 -1.28
N VAL A 144 5.59 9.51 -1.31
CA VAL A 144 6.71 9.88 -2.18
C VAL A 144 6.55 9.10 -3.47
N MET A 145 6.37 9.81 -4.57
CA MET A 145 6.15 9.20 -5.89
C MET A 145 7.03 9.91 -6.91
N ALA A 146 7.69 9.15 -7.78
CA ALA A 146 8.20 9.72 -9.02
C ALA A 146 7.02 10.11 -9.91
N VAL A 147 7.10 11.30 -10.50
CA VAL A 147 6.11 11.77 -11.46
C VAL A 147 6.51 11.24 -12.82
N ASN A 148 5.69 10.36 -13.40
CA ASN A 148 5.79 9.99 -14.81
C ASN A 148 4.87 10.93 -15.61
N ASP A 149 5.45 11.91 -16.29
CA ASP A 149 4.79 12.93 -17.10
C ASP A 149 4.20 12.40 -18.41
N GLU A 150 4.61 11.21 -18.86
CA GLU A 150 3.97 10.46 -19.96
C GLU A 150 2.75 9.63 -19.47
N GLY A 151 2.56 9.52 -18.14
CA GLY A 151 1.46 8.80 -17.53
C GLY A 151 0.10 9.49 -17.64
N LYS A 152 -0.98 8.81 -17.25
CA LYS A 152 -2.35 9.38 -17.30
C LYS A 152 -2.44 10.74 -16.59
N ARG A 153 -2.99 11.75 -17.29
CA ARG A 153 -3.07 13.15 -16.82
C ARG A 153 -1.70 13.73 -16.47
N ASN A 154 -0.67 13.42 -17.27
CA ASN A 154 0.71 13.88 -17.10
C ASN A 154 1.23 13.58 -15.67
N GLY A 155 0.99 12.35 -15.20
CA GLY A 155 1.38 11.89 -13.86
C GLY A 155 0.52 12.40 -12.69
N MET A 156 -0.47 13.27 -12.91
CA MET A 156 -1.22 13.95 -11.84
C MET A 156 -2.48 13.24 -11.33
N ARG A 157 -2.71 11.98 -11.72
CA ARG A 157 -3.98 11.28 -11.37
C ARG A 157 -4.23 11.14 -9.87
N SER A 158 -3.18 11.01 -9.05
CA SER A 158 -3.26 10.87 -7.59
C SER A 158 -3.72 12.15 -6.87
N ARG A 159 -3.56 13.33 -7.49
CA ARG A 159 -3.89 14.64 -6.88
C ARG A 159 -5.36 14.80 -6.46
N ARG A 160 -6.29 14.01 -7.02
CA ARG A 160 -7.71 14.03 -6.63
C ARG A 160 -7.99 13.34 -5.28
N PHE A 161 -7.08 12.48 -4.81
CA PHE A 161 -7.25 11.71 -3.58
C PHE A 161 -6.35 12.23 -2.45
N THR A 162 -5.25 12.90 -2.78
CA THR A 162 -4.38 13.56 -1.83
C THR A 162 -4.71 15.05 -1.78
N LYS A 163 -5.25 15.56 -0.66
CA LYS A 163 -5.11 17.00 -0.38
C LYS A 163 -3.62 17.26 -0.22
N VAL A 164 -2.99 17.85 -1.24
CA VAL A 164 -1.64 18.39 -1.12
C VAL A 164 -1.75 19.63 -0.25
N SER A 165 -1.70 19.44 1.06
CA SER A 165 -1.49 20.55 1.99
C SER A 165 0.00 20.85 2.00
N VAL A 166 0.42 21.74 1.09
CA VAL A 166 1.71 22.42 1.25
C VAL A 166 1.53 23.33 2.47
N LEU A 167 1.98 22.89 3.65
CA LEU A 167 2.28 23.83 4.73
C LEU A 167 3.67 24.41 4.44
N CYS A 168 3.72 25.42 3.58
CA CYS A 168 4.72 26.47 3.70
C CYS A 168 4.12 27.54 4.61
N TRP A 169 4.81 27.85 5.70
CA TRP A 169 4.98 29.26 6.05
C TRP A 169 6.17 29.77 5.25
#